data_AF-A0A3D3EUU4-F1
#
_entry.id   AF-A0A3D3EUU4-F1
#
_cell.length_a   1.000
_cell.length_b   1.000
_cell.length_c   1.000
_cell.angle_alpha   90.00
_cell.angle_beta   90.00
_cell.angle_gamma   90.00
#
_symmetry.space_group_name_H-M   'P 1'
#
loop_
_entity.id
_entity.type
_entity.pdbx_description
1 polymer ?
#
loop_
_entity_poly.entity_id
_entity_poly.type
_entity_poly.pdbx_seq_one_letter_code
_entity_poly.pdbx_strand_id
1 'polypeptide(L)'
;MRWRYLSLRKLCILLLFLPLLLSAGEAAESYLKDYLRVVGDLSGADTVFHFSGKVYSLVPNEKSMELFDYEGCTISRIDSTEAGYRLLGKEIGLFLDHRTGEILRTWKNPFTLQIVPVIHVWNDPANQRFEYDANTLPYIRQFLPSTEIGESVVYHSELF
;
A
#
# COMPACT_ATOMS: atom_id res chain seq x y z
N MET A 1 -32.42 34.93 -21.19
CA MET A 1 -31.94 33.83 -20.34
C MET A 1 -32.52 32.53 -20.89
N ARG A 2 -31.74 31.70 -21.59
CA ARG A 2 -32.25 30.57 -22.40
C ARG A 2 -31.91 29.25 -21.71
N TRP A 3 -32.87 28.65 -21.02
CA TRP A 3 -32.76 27.29 -20.49
C TRP A 3 -32.78 26.31 -21.68
N ARG A 4 -31.63 25.73 -22.03
CA ARG A 4 -31.57 24.64 -23.02
C ARG A 4 -32.01 23.36 -22.33
N TYR A 5 -33.25 22.93 -22.58
CA TYR A 5 -33.70 21.59 -22.21
C TYR A 5 -32.83 20.53 -22.88
N LEU A 6 -32.41 19.50 -22.12
CA LEU A 6 -31.85 18.28 -22.70
C LEU A 6 -32.91 17.66 -23.61
N SER A 7 -32.57 17.38 -24.88
CA SER A 7 -33.53 16.72 -25.77
C SER A 7 -33.83 15.31 -25.26
N LEU A 8 -35.07 14.83 -25.47
CA LEU A 8 -35.53 13.52 -25.01
C LEU A 8 -34.58 12.39 -25.42
N ARG A 9 -33.99 12.46 -26.63
CA ARG A 9 -32.96 11.53 -27.11
C ARG A 9 -31.69 11.55 -26.26
N LYS A 10 -31.19 12.72 -25.86
CA LYS A 10 -30.01 12.83 -24.98
C LYS A 10 -30.31 12.33 -23.57
N LEU A 11 -31.52 12.57 -23.07
CA LEU A 11 -31.97 12.05 -21.78
C LEU A 11 -32.08 10.51 -21.79
N CYS A 12 -32.66 9.92 -22.83
CA CYS A 12 -32.72 8.46 -22.99
C CYS A 12 -31.33 7.82 -23.10
N ILE A 13 -30.40 8.44 -23.85
CA ILE A 13 -29.02 7.96 -23.93
C ILE A 13 -28.35 8.02 -22.55
N LEU A 14 -28.49 9.14 -21.82
CA LEU A 14 -27.93 9.28 -20.47
C LEU A 14 -28.50 8.23 -19.50
N LEU A 15 -29.81 7.98 -19.57
CA LEU A 15 -30.50 6.98 -18.75
C LEU A 15 -30.09 5.53 -19.07
N LEU A 16 -29.69 5.23 -20.30
CA LEU A 16 -29.19 3.91 -20.69
C LEU A 16 -27.79 3.62 -20.14
N PHE A 17 -26.95 4.65 -19.97
CA PHE A 17 -25.59 4.51 -19.46
C PHE A 17 -25.47 4.76 -17.95
N LEU A 18 -26.47 5.38 -17.33
CA LEU A 18 -26.50 5.64 -15.89
C LEU A 18 -26.33 4.37 -15.02
N PRO A 19 -26.97 3.22 -15.32
CA PRO A 19 -26.76 1.99 -14.56
C PRO A 19 -25.31 1.50 -14.62
N LEU A 20 -24.67 1.60 -15.79
CA LEU A 20 -23.28 1.22 -15.99
C LEU A 20 -22.33 2.12 -15.19
N LEU A 21 -22.54 3.43 -15.22
CA LEU A 21 -21.73 4.39 -14.47
C LEU A 21 -21.86 4.16 -12.95
N LEU A 22 -23.07 3.89 -12.47
CA LEU A 22 -23.31 3.58 -11.06
C LEU A 22 -22.60 2.29 -10.64
N SER A 23 -22.74 1.23 -11.44
CA SER A 23 -22.06 -0.06 -11.16
C SER A 23 -20.54 0.05 -11.18
N ALA A 24 -19.98 0.92 -12.03
CA ALA A 24 -18.53 1.12 -12.10
C ALA A 24 -17.99 1.82 -10.84
N GLY A 25 -18.74 2.80 -10.31
CA GLY A 25 -18.41 3.45 -9.03
C GLY A 25 -18.47 2.47 -7.86
N GLU A 26 -19.55 1.68 -7.75
CA GLU A 26 -19.70 0.65 -6.71
C GLU A 26 -18.58 -0.41 -6.79
N ALA A 27 -18.21 -0.85 -7.98
CA ALA A 27 -17.13 -1.82 -8.18
C ALA A 27 -15.76 -1.25 -7.73
N ALA A 28 -15.50 0.02 -7.99
CA ALA A 28 -14.25 0.66 -7.59
C ALA A 28 -14.17 0.89 -6.07
N GLU A 29 -15.28 1.28 -5.43
CA GLU A 29 -15.35 1.40 -3.97
C GLU A 29 -15.20 0.04 -3.28
N SER A 30 -15.84 -1.01 -3.82
CA SER A 30 -15.67 -2.38 -3.33
C SER A 30 -14.21 -2.82 -3.43
N TYR A 31 -13.56 -2.58 -4.56
CA TYR A 31 -12.15 -2.91 -4.77
C TYR A 31 -11.23 -2.21 -3.75
N LEU A 32 -11.47 -0.92 -3.49
CA LEU A 32 -10.72 -0.20 -2.46
C LEU A 32 -10.91 -0.81 -1.07
N LYS A 33 -12.15 -1.15 -0.69
CA LYS A 33 -12.43 -1.82 0.59
C LYS A 33 -11.78 -3.20 0.67
N ASP A 34 -11.74 -3.94 -0.43
CA ASP A 34 -11.08 -5.24 -0.50
C ASP A 34 -9.56 -5.10 -0.27
N TYR A 35 -8.91 -4.12 -0.89
CA TYR A 35 -7.51 -3.79 -0.60
C TYR A 35 -7.31 -3.39 0.88
N LEU A 36 -8.19 -2.55 1.42
CA LEU A 36 -8.10 -2.09 2.81
C LEU A 36 -8.18 -3.24 3.82
N ARG A 37 -8.98 -4.28 3.55
CA ARG A 37 -9.03 -5.49 4.38
C ARG A 37 -7.72 -6.29 4.38
N VAL A 38 -6.88 -6.14 3.36
CA VAL A 38 -5.54 -6.78 3.33
C VAL A 38 -4.58 -6.06 4.26
N VAL A 39 -4.70 -4.73 4.39
CA VAL A 39 -3.76 -3.90 5.14
C VAL A 39 -4.25 -3.49 6.53
N GLY A 40 -5.51 -3.75 6.88
CA GLY A 40 -6.08 -3.39 8.18
C GLY A 40 -7.53 -3.85 8.40
N ASP A 41 -8.05 -3.54 9.58
CA ASP A 41 -9.44 -3.81 9.97
C ASP A 41 -10.35 -2.62 9.66
N LEU A 42 -11.36 -2.84 8.80
CA LEU A 42 -12.32 -1.81 8.40
C LEU A 42 -13.24 -1.33 9.54
N SER A 43 -13.32 -2.04 10.66
CA SER A 43 -14.04 -1.56 11.86
C SER A 43 -13.29 -0.46 12.61
N GLY A 44 -12.01 -0.22 12.26
CA GLY A 44 -11.14 0.72 12.97
C GLY A 44 -10.48 0.12 14.20
N ALA A 45 -10.41 -1.21 14.31
CA ALA A 45 -9.55 -1.87 15.29
C ALA A 45 -8.07 -1.76 14.89
N ASP A 46 -7.19 -1.81 15.89
CA ASP A 46 -5.75 -1.83 15.64
C ASP A 46 -5.35 -3.17 15.00
N THR A 47 -4.57 -3.10 13.93
CA THR A 47 -4.04 -4.25 13.20
C THR A 47 -2.52 -4.23 13.27
N VAL A 48 -1.92 -5.41 13.47
CA VAL A 48 -0.46 -5.58 13.38
C VAL A 48 -0.12 -6.23 12.06
N PHE A 49 0.70 -5.55 11.26
CA PHE A 49 1.29 -6.10 10.04
C PHE A 49 2.76 -6.37 10.31
N HIS A 50 3.14 -7.65 10.36
CA HIS A 50 4.52 -8.09 10.55
C HIS A 50 5.18 -8.33 9.19
N PHE A 51 6.46 -7.95 9.08
CA PHE A 51 7.27 -8.20 7.90
C PHE A 51 8.67 -8.66 8.30
N SER A 52 9.21 -9.55 7.49
CA SER A 52 10.57 -10.06 7.62
C SER A 52 11.20 -10.24 6.26
N GLY A 53 12.53 -10.14 6.20
CA GLY A 53 13.25 -10.24 4.94
C GLY A 53 14.75 -10.29 5.11
N LYS A 54 15.42 -10.46 3.97
CA LYS A 54 16.88 -10.48 3.87
C LYS A 54 17.31 -9.38 2.92
N VAL A 55 18.35 -8.64 3.31
CA VAL A 55 18.88 -7.55 2.49
C VAL A 55 20.17 -7.98 1.84
N TYR A 56 20.23 -7.75 0.53
CA TYR A 56 21.26 -8.24 -0.36
C TYR A 56 21.97 -7.08 -1.05
N SER A 57 23.26 -7.24 -1.32
CA SER A 57 24.01 -6.29 -2.14
C SER A 57 23.60 -6.39 -3.61
N LEU A 58 23.49 -5.26 -4.28
CA LEU A 58 23.32 -5.18 -5.72
C LEU A 58 24.51 -4.46 -6.36
N VAL A 59 25.52 -5.23 -6.79
CA VAL A 59 26.71 -4.71 -7.47
C VAL A 59 26.77 -5.29 -8.89
N PRO A 60 26.88 -4.46 -9.95
CA PRO A 60 26.88 -4.95 -11.33
C PRO A 60 27.97 -5.99 -11.58
N ASN A 61 27.60 -7.10 -12.22
CA ASN A 61 28.49 -8.23 -12.56
C ASN A 61 29.12 -8.96 -11.37
N GLU A 62 28.67 -8.70 -10.14
CA GLU A 62 29.10 -9.42 -8.95
C GLU A 62 27.99 -10.30 -8.39
N LYS A 63 28.38 -11.38 -7.72
CA LYS A 63 27.42 -12.22 -7.01
C LYS A 63 26.88 -11.45 -5.80
N SER A 64 25.56 -11.41 -5.67
CA SER A 64 24.89 -10.84 -4.51
C SER A 64 25.34 -11.50 -3.20
N MET A 65 25.60 -10.65 -2.19
CA MET A 65 25.97 -11.02 -0.83
C MET A 65 24.85 -10.59 0.12
N GLU A 66 24.50 -11.47 1.05
CA GLU A 66 23.60 -11.13 2.16
C GLU A 66 24.32 -10.15 3.11
N LEU A 67 23.69 -9.02 3.39
CA LEU A 67 24.28 -7.94 4.19
C LEU A 67 23.76 -7.95 5.62
N PHE A 68 22.45 -8.10 5.78
CA PHE A 68 21.73 -8.13 7.06
C PHE A 68 20.33 -8.72 6.86
N ASP A 69 19.76 -9.23 7.93
CA ASP A 69 18.35 -9.56 7.99
C ASP A 69 17.54 -8.32 8.41
N TYR A 70 16.26 -8.29 8.07
CA TYR A 70 15.34 -7.22 8.40
C TYR A 70 14.07 -7.79 9.03
N GLU A 71 13.68 -7.22 10.16
CA GLU A 71 12.51 -7.65 10.93
C GLU A 71 11.75 -6.41 11.40
N GLY A 72 10.44 -6.39 11.26
CA GLY A 72 9.67 -5.25 11.73
C GLY A 72 8.18 -5.48 11.74
N CYS A 73 7.48 -4.46 12.21
CA CYS A 73 6.04 -4.43 12.14
C CYS A 73 5.51 -3.01 12.07
N THR A 74 4.32 -2.91 11.50
CA THR A 74 3.47 -1.73 11.58
C THR A 74 2.29 -2.04 12.48
N ILE A 75 2.00 -1.16 13.41
CA ILE A 75 0.71 -1.14 14.12
C ILE A 75 -0.10 -0.02 13.48
N SER A 76 -1.25 -0.37 12.90
CA SER A 76 -2.08 0.57 12.16
C SER A 76 -3.56 0.47 12.51
N ARG A 77 -4.28 1.55 12.22
CA ARG A 77 -5.74 1.63 12.31
C ARG A 77 -6.29 2.31 11.06
N ILE A 78 -7.38 1.78 10.52
CA ILE A 78 -8.13 2.46 9.47
C ILE A 78 -9.07 3.49 10.09
N ASP A 79 -8.95 4.73 9.63
CA ASP A 79 -9.86 5.83 9.94
C ASP A 79 -10.70 6.18 8.71
N SER A 80 -12.02 6.27 8.90
CA SER A 80 -12.95 6.65 7.82
C SER A 80 -13.10 8.16 7.79
N THR A 81 -13.00 8.75 6.60
CA THR A 81 -13.08 10.19 6.38
C THR A 81 -14.18 10.51 5.37
N GLU A 82 -14.55 11.78 5.25
CA GLU A 82 -15.50 12.23 4.20
C GLU A 82 -14.98 11.96 2.78
N ALA A 83 -13.65 11.85 2.60
CA ALA A 83 -12.99 11.71 1.31
C ALA A 83 -12.52 10.27 1.00
N GLY A 84 -12.80 9.30 1.88
CA GLY A 84 -12.28 7.93 1.76
C GLY A 84 -11.67 7.45 3.08
N TYR A 85 -10.49 6.86 3.03
CA TYR A 85 -9.86 6.22 4.20
C TYR A 85 -8.45 6.71 4.47
N ARG A 86 -8.02 6.64 5.73
CA ARG A 86 -6.63 6.82 6.14
C ARG A 86 -6.18 5.61 6.92
N LEU A 87 -4.99 5.09 6.60
CA LEU A 87 -4.32 4.11 7.44
C LEU A 87 -3.36 4.88 8.34
N LEU A 88 -3.70 5.01 9.62
CA LEU A 88 -2.90 5.69 10.61
C LEU A 88 -1.95 4.67 11.25
N GLY A 89 -0.65 4.88 11.17
CA GLY A 89 0.33 3.85 11.49
C GLY A 89 1.53 4.35 12.27
N LYS A 90 2.19 3.41 12.96
CA LYS A 90 3.56 3.53 13.47
C LYS A 90 4.31 2.28 13.05
N GLU A 91 5.57 2.44 12.68
CA GLU A 91 6.40 1.35 12.13
C GLU A 91 7.73 1.28 12.87
N ILE A 92 8.11 0.05 13.19
CA ILE A 92 9.46 -0.30 13.64
C ILE A 92 10.09 -1.24 12.61
N GLY A 93 11.36 -1.02 12.32
CA GLY A 93 12.16 -1.92 11.48
C GLY A 93 13.58 -2.06 12.02
N LEU A 94 14.00 -3.30 12.22
CA LEU A 94 15.26 -3.67 12.85
C LEU A 94 16.16 -4.33 11.82
N PHE A 95 17.44 -3.96 11.86
CA PHE A 95 18.49 -4.61 11.07
C PHE A 95 19.21 -5.61 11.96
N LEU A 96 19.31 -6.85 11.51
CA LEU A 96 19.83 -7.99 12.26
C LEU A 96 21.08 -8.55 11.58
N ASP A 97 22.00 -9.09 12.38
CA ASP A 97 23.12 -9.83 11.86
C ASP A 97 22.60 -11.10 11.18
N HIS A 98 22.87 -11.25 9.89
CA HIS A 98 22.27 -12.29 9.06
C HIS A 98 22.77 -13.72 9.39
N ARG A 99 23.79 -13.87 10.25
CA ARG A 99 24.31 -15.17 10.69
C ARG A 99 23.79 -15.57 12.06
N THR A 100 23.61 -14.60 12.95
CA THR A 100 23.29 -14.82 14.37
C THR A 100 21.85 -14.45 14.72
N GLY A 101 21.20 -13.58 13.94
CA GLY A 101 19.88 -13.02 14.23
C GLY A 101 19.88 -11.93 15.32
N GLU A 102 21.05 -11.50 15.80
CA GLU A 102 21.12 -10.44 16.82
C GLU A 102 20.86 -9.05 16.21
N ILE A 103 20.18 -8.18 16.95
CA ILE A 103 19.94 -6.79 16.52
C ILE A 103 21.29 -6.05 16.42
N LEU A 104 21.58 -5.51 15.24
CA LEU A 104 22.83 -4.81 14.98
C LEU A 104 22.87 -3.45 15.67
N ARG A 105 23.89 -3.22 16.50
CA ARG A 105 24.23 -1.88 17.02
C ARG A 105 25.23 -1.15 16.14
N THR A 106 26.14 -1.90 15.54
CA THR A 106 27.14 -1.43 14.59
C THR A 106 27.25 -2.43 13.45
N TRP A 107 27.58 -1.95 12.26
CA TRP A 107 27.74 -2.78 11.09
C TRP A 107 29.11 -2.55 10.46
N LYS A 108 29.81 -3.62 10.11
CA LYS A 108 31.04 -3.55 9.33
C LYS A 108 30.69 -3.66 7.85
N ASN A 109 30.78 -2.55 7.14
CA ASN A 109 30.49 -2.54 5.70
C ASN A 109 31.53 -3.40 4.97
N PRO A 110 31.14 -4.46 4.23
CA PRO A 110 32.08 -5.36 3.58
C PRO A 110 32.84 -4.71 2.40
N PHE A 111 32.31 -3.62 1.85
CA PHE A 111 32.89 -2.90 0.71
C PHE A 111 33.90 -1.84 1.14
N THR A 112 33.59 -1.08 2.20
CA THR A 112 34.47 0.02 2.69
C THR A 112 35.32 -0.37 3.89
N LEU A 113 35.02 -1.52 4.51
CA LEU A 113 35.62 -2.01 5.75
C LEU A 113 35.42 -1.11 6.98
N GLN A 114 34.63 -0.04 6.85
CA GLN A 114 34.28 0.85 7.95
C GLN A 114 33.28 0.19 8.89
N ILE A 115 33.42 0.47 10.18
CA ILE A 115 32.44 0.13 11.20
C ILE A 115 31.59 1.36 11.45
N VAL A 116 30.29 1.26 11.22
CA VAL A 116 29.34 2.37 11.37
C VAL A 116 28.25 2.01 12.37
N PRO A 117 27.71 2.99 13.13
CA PRO A 117 26.52 2.75 13.94
C PRO A 117 25.32 2.44 13.03
N VAL A 118 24.43 1.56 13.49
CA VAL A 118 23.20 1.23 12.79
C VAL A 118 22.07 2.12 13.31
N ILE A 119 21.28 2.67 12.39
CA ILE A 119 20.04 3.40 12.69
C ILE A 119 18.88 2.53 12.24
N HIS A 120 18.09 2.04 13.19
CA HIS A 120 16.87 1.30 12.93
C HIS A 120 15.73 2.24 12.51
N VAL A 121 14.69 1.69 11.89
CA VAL A 121 13.49 2.43 11.49
C VAL A 121 12.57 2.58 12.69
N TRP A 122 12.15 3.83 12.94
CA TRP A 122 11.25 4.24 14.01
C TRP A 122 10.29 5.29 13.47
N ASN A 123 9.41 4.91 12.55
CA ASN A 123 8.50 5.86 11.92
C ASN A 123 7.25 6.05 12.78
N ASP A 124 7.08 7.26 13.29
CA ASP A 124 5.89 7.70 14.00
C ASP A 124 5.59 9.17 13.65
N PRO A 125 4.62 9.48 12.78
CA PRO A 125 3.67 8.55 12.13
C PRO A 125 4.18 7.92 10.82
N ALA A 126 3.62 6.78 10.46
CA ALA A 126 3.75 6.08 9.18
C ALA A 126 2.38 5.98 8.47
N ASN A 127 1.76 7.13 8.20
CA ASN A 127 0.39 7.19 7.69
C ASN A 127 0.30 7.04 6.16
N GLN A 128 -0.77 6.41 5.68
CA GLN A 128 -1.14 6.34 4.26
C GLN A 128 -2.53 6.91 4.04
N ARG A 129 -2.75 7.51 2.86
CA ARG A 129 -4.04 8.10 2.46
C ARG A 129 -4.62 7.33 1.28
N PHE A 130 -5.86 6.91 1.45
CA PHE A 130 -6.69 6.26 0.44
C PHE A 130 -7.93 7.12 0.20
N GLU A 131 -7.68 8.39 -0.12
CA GLU A 131 -8.67 9.42 -0.40
C GLU A 131 -8.63 9.69 -1.91
N TYR A 132 -9.63 9.20 -2.65
CA TYR A 132 -9.70 9.32 -4.11
C TYR A 132 -10.98 10.07 -4.50
N ASP A 133 -10.84 11.08 -5.36
CA ASP A 133 -12.01 11.77 -5.88
C ASP A 133 -12.81 10.91 -6.87
N ALA A 134 -14.03 11.36 -7.21
CA ALA A 134 -14.93 10.63 -8.10
C ALA A 134 -14.38 10.44 -9.52
N ASN A 135 -13.41 11.25 -9.96
CA ASN A 135 -12.79 11.12 -11.28
C ASN A 135 -11.65 10.10 -11.26
N THR A 136 -11.01 9.92 -10.11
CA THR A 136 -9.83 9.05 -9.92
C THR A 136 -10.22 7.65 -9.49
N LEU A 137 -11.25 7.51 -8.64
CA LEU A 137 -11.68 6.23 -8.07
C LEU A 137 -11.94 5.14 -9.14
N PRO A 138 -12.54 5.40 -10.31
CA PRO A 138 -12.72 4.38 -11.34
C PRO A 138 -11.42 3.76 -11.87
N TYR A 139 -10.28 4.43 -11.67
CA TYR A 139 -8.96 3.98 -12.10
C TYR A 139 -8.12 3.38 -10.97
N ILE A 140 -8.73 3.10 -9.80
CA ILE A 140 -8.03 2.65 -8.59
C ILE A 140 -7.09 1.47 -8.81
N ARG A 141 -7.42 0.55 -9.73
CA ARG A 141 -6.58 -0.62 -10.08
C ARG A 141 -5.22 -0.27 -10.70
N GLN A 142 -5.05 0.95 -11.20
CA GLN A 142 -3.76 1.44 -11.70
C GLN A 142 -2.84 1.89 -10.58
N PHE A 143 -3.40 2.31 -9.44
CA PHE A 143 -2.66 2.80 -8.28
C PHE A 143 -2.49 1.72 -7.21
N LEU A 144 -3.45 0.80 -7.12
CA LEU A 144 -3.43 -0.37 -6.25
C LEU A 144 -3.51 -1.61 -7.17
N PRO A 145 -2.39 -2.02 -7.80
CA PRO A 145 -2.41 -3.12 -8.74
C PRO A 145 -2.71 -4.45 -8.05
N SER A 146 -3.44 -5.32 -8.75
CA SER A 146 -3.69 -6.69 -8.31
C SER A 146 -3.61 -7.69 -9.46
N THR A 147 -3.38 -8.95 -9.13
CA THR A 147 -3.46 -10.08 -10.06
C THR A 147 -4.48 -11.09 -9.56
N GLU A 148 -5.32 -11.57 -10.47
CA GLU A 148 -6.25 -12.67 -10.20
C GLU A 148 -5.52 -13.99 -10.40
N ILE A 149 -5.48 -14.82 -9.35
CA ILE A 149 -4.83 -16.13 -9.35
C ILE A 149 -5.86 -17.16 -8.88
N GLY A 150 -6.45 -17.89 -9.84
CA GLY A 150 -7.55 -18.81 -9.56
C GLY A 150 -8.76 -18.05 -9.01
N GLU A 151 -9.20 -18.41 -7.81
CA GLU A 151 -10.30 -17.73 -7.10
C GLU A 151 -9.83 -16.60 -6.16
N SER A 152 -8.52 -16.30 -6.14
CA SER A 152 -7.94 -15.29 -5.26
C SER A 152 -7.57 -14.01 -6.01
N VAL A 153 -7.70 -12.87 -5.34
CA VAL A 153 -7.15 -11.59 -5.78
C VAL A 153 -5.93 -11.27 -4.91
N VAL A 154 -4.78 -11.11 -5.55
CA VAL A 154 -3.52 -10.76 -4.89
C VAL A 154 -3.19 -9.31 -5.18
N TYR A 155 -3.10 -8.48 -4.15
CA TYR A 155 -2.71 -7.09 -4.26
C TYR A 155 -1.20 -6.94 -4.15
N HIS A 156 -0.61 -6.10 -4.97
CA HIS A 156 0.83 -5.87 -5.00
C HIS A 156 1.17 -4.53 -4.36
N SER A 157 2.13 -4.55 -3.45
CA SER A 157 2.72 -3.36 -2.85
C SER A 157 4.22 -3.41 -3.08
N GLU A 158 4.66 -2.84 -4.20
CA GLU A 158 6.09 -2.68 -4.47
C GLU A 158 6.59 -1.42 -3.77
N LEU A 159 7.49 -1.60 -2.80
CA LEU A 159 8.31 -0.52 -2.25
C LEU A 159 9.55 -0.45 -3.15
N PHE A 160 9.72 0.69 -3.82
CA PHE A 160 10.68 0.93 -4.91
C PHE A 160 12.13 0.53 -4.61
#